data_AF-A0A316HUQ2-F1
#
_entry.id   AF-A0A316HUQ2-F1
#
_cell.length_a   1.000
_cell.length_b   1.000
_cell.length_c   1.000
_cell.angle_alpha   90.00
_cell.angle_beta   90.00
_cell.angle_gamma   90.00
#
_symmetry.space_group_name_H-M   'P 1'
#
loop_
_entity.id
_entity.type
_entity.pdbx_description
1 polymer ?
#
loop_
_entity_poly.entity_id
_entity_poly.type
_entity_poly.pdbx_seq_one_letter_code
_entity_poly.pdbx_strand_id
1 'polypeptide(L)'
;MRALAATLLLIGIFTLPAQAAPTLDTVTTTSVYGCLRTNGAGVYDATVNKTFVTYSGTRHDIYVKAFDHGTNTWSAAVKVAALNLTHDNAYHDYPVLTQLGDGRLAVFRATHTTSLQLYTAPAPRSITGTWTARTISTDRNTYPEPVVTGNTIHLFYSHNTDLSHPYRTYKMIKSTDHGRTWSAPRTIIDSGRTADRYAEVYAFGVTQRNGRIYLTWSMHGGPKGHNGGGKNIYVAYLDTASGGMHTAGGATLGTVVDAADLDKTRVVTTNPADLPAGKTLPEENPVTVPLGDGSLVLGYGVHTSSSAKIVLARFANNTWTSTTVDTSTSLFKDLVAIGTGVDFSYASADRKRLLVKSWTPGGSATAKHDLVVPYSAGADTTFYANFVENRPSDLVANTIDHETRKTNHTGKWPVFSLRG
;
A
#
# COMPACT_ATOMS: atom_id res chain seq x y z
N MET A 1 2.85 25.37 69.04
CA MET A 1 2.36 23.98 68.87
C MET A 1 2.27 23.70 67.38
N ARG A 2 3.00 22.68 66.91
CA ARG A 2 3.16 22.30 65.50
C ARG A 2 2.07 21.29 65.12
N ALA A 3 1.43 21.44 63.97
CA ALA A 3 0.57 20.42 63.37
C ALA A 3 1.16 20.01 62.01
N LEU A 4 1.64 18.77 61.92
CA LEU A 4 2.03 18.10 60.67
C LEU A 4 0.78 17.43 60.10
N ALA A 5 0.42 17.76 58.85
CA ALA A 5 -0.54 17.00 58.06
C ALA A 5 0.22 16.08 57.10
N ALA A 6 0.07 14.76 57.28
CA ALA A 6 0.61 13.74 56.38
C ALA A 6 -0.41 13.46 55.26
N THR A 7 -0.08 13.83 54.03
CA THR A 7 -0.86 13.46 52.84
C THR A 7 -0.47 12.05 52.40
N LEU A 8 -1.38 11.10 52.58
CA LEU A 8 -1.22 9.71 52.13
C LEU A 8 -1.46 9.64 50.61
N LEU A 9 -0.40 9.43 49.84
CA LEU A 9 -0.47 9.25 48.38
C LEU A 9 -0.86 7.79 48.10
N LEU A 10 -2.14 7.51 47.81
CA LEU A 10 -2.57 6.20 47.32
C LEU A 10 -2.04 5.99 45.89
N ILE A 11 -1.02 5.15 45.74
CA ILE A 11 -0.60 4.63 44.43
C ILE A 11 -1.56 3.49 44.09
N GLY A 12 -2.64 3.81 43.38
CA GLY A 12 -3.50 2.80 42.77
C GLY A 12 -2.76 2.10 41.64
N ILE A 13 -2.37 0.84 41.84
CA ILE A 13 -1.84 -0.01 40.77
C ILE A 13 -3.02 -0.35 39.85
N PHE A 14 -3.19 0.41 38.78
CA PHE A 14 -4.11 0.05 37.71
C PHE A 14 -3.46 -1.06 36.87
N THR A 15 -3.97 -2.29 37.02
CA THR A 15 -3.66 -3.37 36.07
C THR A 15 -4.32 -3.02 34.75
N LEU A 16 -3.53 -2.68 33.73
CA LEU A 16 -4.05 -2.55 32.38
C LEU A 16 -4.59 -3.92 31.94
N PRO A 17 -5.79 -3.97 31.33
CA PRO A 17 -6.32 -5.23 30.82
C PRO A 17 -5.34 -5.81 29.80
N ALA A 18 -5.11 -7.12 29.88
CA ALA A 18 -4.30 -7.83 28.91
C ALA A 18 -4.89 -7.62 27.51
N GLN A 19 -4.05 -7.23 26.55
CA GLN A 19 -4.46 -7.13 25.16
C GLN A 19 -4.89 -8.50 24.66
N ALA A 20 -6.07 -8.58 24.04
CA ALA A 20 -6.55 -9.82 23.45
C ALA A 20 -5.56 -10.32 22.40
N ALA A 21 -5.39 -11.64 22.32
CA ALA A 21 -4.57 -12.23 21.27
C ALA A 21 -5.17 -11.89 19.89
N PRO A 22 -4.33 -11.62 18.87
CA PRO A 22 -4.82 -11.37 17.54
C PRO A 22 -5.61 -12.57 17.02
N THR A 23 -6.69 -12.31 16.29
CA THR A 23 -7.45 -13.35 15.59
C THR A 23 -7.00 -13.43 14.14
N LEU A 24 -6.70 -14.65 13.70
CA LEU A 24 -6.37 -14.97 12.31
C LEU A 24 -7.61 -15.59 11.65
N ASP A 25 -8.13 -14.95 10.61
CA ASP A 25 -9.27 -15.45 9.85
C ASP A 25 -8.92 -15.69 8.38
N THR A 26 -9.45 -16.77 7.81
CA THR A 26 -9.36 -17.02 6.37
C THR A 26 -10.45 -16.22 5.65
N VAL A 27 -10.03 -15.25 4.83
CA VAL A 27 -10.95 -14.50 3.96
C VAL A 27 -11.41 -15.41 2.81
N THR A 28 -10.47 -16.06 2.13
CA THR A 28 -10.74 -17.04 1.08
C THR A 28 -9.57 -18.01 0.94
N THR A 29 -9.82 -19.19 0.38
CA THR A 29 -8.79 -20.15 -0.05
C THR A 29 -8.62 -20.19 -1.57
N THR A 30 -9.37 -19.36 -2.30
CA THR A 30 -9.49 -19.43 -3.76
C THR A 30 -9.03 -18.15 -4.47
N SER A 31 -7.91 -17.57 -4.03
CA SER A 31 -7.32 -16.41 -4.69
C SER A 31 -6.20 -16.77 -5.67
N VAL A 32 -5.91 -15.82 -6.57
CA VAL A 32 -4.73 -15.83 -7.44
C VAL A 32 -3.78 -14.71 -7.03
N TYR A 33 -2.58 -14.70 -7.61
CA TYR A 33 -1.60 -13.64 -7.43
C TYR A 33 -2.05 -12.36 -8.12
N GLY A 34 -2.20 -11.29 -7.33
CA GLY A 34 -2.24 -9.92 -7.81
C GLY A 34 -1.01 -9.17 -7.29
N CYS A 35 -0.36 -8.37 -8.13
CA CYS A 35 0.76 -7.51 -7.78
C CYS A 35 0.28 -6.23 -7.06
N LEU A 36 -0.60 -6.41 -6.08
CA LEU A 36 -1.25 -5.34 -5.31
C LEU A 36 -0.19 -4.46 -4.60
N ARG A 37 -0.37 -3.13 -4.66
CA ARG A 37 0.45 -2.17 -3.91
C ARG A 37 0.00 -2.09 -2.46
N THR A 38 0.53 -1.13 -1.71
CA THR A 38 0.30 -1.01 -0.26
C THR A 38 -1.07 -0.39 0.11
N ASN A 39 -2.07 -0.57 -0.76
CA ASN A 39 -3.38 0.04 -0.60
C ASN A 39 -4.50 -0.84 -1.18
N GLY A 40 -5.71 -0.58 -0.67
CA GLY A 40 -6.97 -1.08 -1.22
C GLY A 40 -7.21 -2.59 -1.16
N ALA A 41 -6.48 -3.32 -0.31
CA ALA A 41 -6.85 -4.70 0.04
C ALA A 41 -8.16 -4.75 0.86
N GLY A 42 -8.37 -3.76 1.75
CA GLY A 42 -9.60 -3.66 2.52
C GLY A 42 -9.85 -2.28 3.13
N VAL A 43 -11.12 -2.00 3.41
CA VAL A 43 -11.61 -0.74 4.00
C VAL A 43 -12.62 -1.04 5.10
N TYR A 44 -12.48 -0.37 6.23
CA TYR A 44 -13.44 -0.42 7.33
C TYR A 44 -14.43 0.76 7.26
N ASP A 45 -15.70 0.45 7.47
CA ASP A 45 -16.76 1.43 7.64
C ASP A 45 -17.37 1.30 9.04
N ALA A 46 -17.10 2.31 9.87
CA ALA A 46 -17.61 2.39 11.24
C ALA A 46 -19.14 2.50 11.32
N THR A 47 -19.80 3.03 10.28
CA THR A 47 -21.26 3.24 10.25
C THR A 47 -22.01 1.91 10.30
N VAL A 48 -21.49 0.91 9.59
CA VAL A 48 -22.06 -0.44 9.52
C VAL A 48 -21.23 -1.46 10.29
N ASN A 49 -20.19 -0.98 10.99
CA ASN A 49 -19.21 -1.76 11.73
C ASN A 49 -18.68 -2.97 10.93
N LYS A 50 -18.25 -2.73 9.69
CA LYS A 50 -17.80 -3.78 8.76
C LYS A 50 -16.47 -3.47 8.13
N THR A 51 -15.64 -4.50 7.96
CA THR A 51 -14.47 -4.46 7.07
C THR A 51 -14.82 -5.13 5.75
N PHE A 52 -14.62 -4.44 4.64
CA PHE A 52 -14.77 -4.97 3.30
C PHE A 52 -13.40 -5.32 2.73
N VAL A 53 -13.25 -6.49 2.10
CA VAL A 53 -11.99 -6.97 1.53
C VAL A 53 -12.20 -7.37 0.09
N THR A 54 -11.33 -6.90 -0.81
CA THR A 54 -11.32 -7.31 -2.22
C THR A 54 -10.15 -8.23 -2.53
N TYR A 55 -10.33 -9.13 -3.50
CA TYR A 55 -9.25 -10.00 -3.98
C TYR A 55 -9.50 -10.47 -5.42
N SER A 56 -8.42 -10.87 -6.09
CA SER A 56 -8.48 -11.60 -7.36
C SER A 56 -8.74 -13.08 -7.08
N GLY A 57 -9.86 -13.61 -7.54
CA GLY A 57 -10.18 -15.03 -7.50
C GLY A 57 -9.71 -15.79 -8.75
N THR A 58 -10.26 -16.99 -8.95
CA THR A 58 -10.02 -17.80 -10.17
C THR A 58 -10.16 -16.96 -11.44
N ARG A 59 -9.17 -17.06 -12.34
CA ARG A 59 -9.05 -16.30 -13.59
C ARG A 59 -9.15 -14.78 -13.41
N HIS A 60 -8.63 -14.30 -12.27
CA HIS A 60 -8.62 -12.90 -11.86
C HIS A 60 -10.01 -12.27 -11.71
N ASP A 61 -11.09 -13.07 -11.65
CA ASP A 61 -12.41 -12.57 -11.29
C ASP A 61 -12.34 -11.74 -10.00
N ILE A 62 -13.04 -10.62 -9.95
CA ILE A 62 -12.99 -9.70 -8.80
C ILE A 62 -14.04 -10.15 -7.80
N TYR A 63 -13.63 -10.34 -6.54
CA TYR A 63 -14.53 -10.68 -5.44
C TYR A 63 -14.40 -9.69 -4.29
N VAL A 64 -15.49 -9.49 -3.56
CA VAL A 64 -15.52 -8.77 -2.29
C VAL A 64 -16.21 -9.62 -1.21
N LYS A 65 -15.67 -9.58 0.01
CA LYS A 65 -16.32 -10.10 1.23
C LYS A 65 -16.44 -8.99 2.27
N ALA A 66 -17.40 -9.13 3.18
CA ALA A 66 -17.54 -8.27 4.34
C ALA A 66 -17.35 -9.07 5.63
N PHE A 67 -16.61 -8.54 6.58
CA PHE A 67 -16.56 -9.02 7.95
C PHE A 67 -17.41 -8.11 8.83
N ASP A 68 -18.42 -8.67 9.49
CA ASP A 68 -19.26 -7.97 10.45
C ASP A 68 -18.62 -8.07 11.84
N HIS A 69 -18.16 -6.94 12.39
CA HIS A 69 -17.50 -6.90 13.69
C HIS A 69 -18.49 -7.02 14.86
N GLY A 70 -19.80 -6.83 14.63
CA GLY A 70 -20.83 -7.05 15.64
C GLY A 70 -21.10 -8.53 15.85
N THR A 71 -21.17 -9.31 14.77
CA THR A 71 -21.42 -10.77 14.83
C THR A 71 -20.16 -11.62 14.74
N ASN A 72 -19.00 -11.02 14.48
CA ASN A 72 -17.72 -11.69 14.22
C ASN A 72 -17.79 -12.75 13.10
N THR A 73 -18.47 -12.43 12.00
CA THR A 73 -18.65 -13.37 10.89
C THR A 73 -18.32 -12.76 9.53
N TRP A 74 -17.78 -13.60 8.66
CA TRP A 74 -17.60 -13.27 7.24
C TRP A 74 -18.90 -13.53 6.47
N SER A 75 -19.25 -12.62 5.56
CA SER A 75 -20.28 -12.84 4.56
C SER A 75 -19.87 -13.91 3.54
N ALA A 76 -20.83 -14.36 2.73
CA ALA A 76 -20.51 -14.99 1.46
C ALA A 76 -19.72 -14.03 0.55
N ALA A 77 -18.92 -14.59 -0.37
CA ALA A 77 -18.22 -13.80 -1.38
C ALA A 77 -19.17 -13.32 -2.47
N VAL A 78 -19.08 -12.03 -2.81
CA VAL A 78 -19.78 -11.45 -3.96
C VAL A 78 -18.79 -11.33 -5.11
N LYS A 79 -19.11 -11.96 -6.24
CA LYS A 79 -18.38 -11.74 -7.49
C LYS A 79 -18.78 -10.39 -8.08
N VAL A 80 -17.86 -9.44 -8.07
CA VAL A 80 -18.05 -8.09 -8.64
C VAL A 80 -17.94 -8.12 -10.16
N ALA A 81 -17.00 -8.90 -10.69
CA ALA A 81 -16.78 -9.01 -12.13
C ALA A 81 -16.21 -10.38 -12.52
N ALA A 82 -16.74 -10.96 -13.59
CA ALA A 82 -16.13 -12.10 -14.27
C ALA A 82 -15.15 -11.57 -15.32
N LEU A 83 -13.85 -11.83 -15.12
CA LEU A 83 -12.79 -11.33 -16.01
C LEU A 83 -12.26 -12.42 -16.93
N ASN A 84 -12.20 -13.66 -16.44
CA ASN A 84 -11.75 -14.82 -17.21
C ASN A 84 -10.33 -14.65 -17.80
N LEU A 85 -9.43 -13.96 -17.11
CA LEU A 85 -8.08 -13.68 -17.59
C LEU A 85 -7.15 -14.88 -17.36
N THR A 86 -6.44 -15.26 -18.42
CA THR A 86 -5.41 -16.32 -18.39
C THR A 86 -4.16 -15.95 -19.17
N HIS A 87 -4.02 -14.69 -19.55
CA HIS A 87 -2.87 -14.21 -20.29
C HIS A 87 -1.69 -13.88 -19.36
N ASP A 88 -0.50 -13.87 -19.93
CA ASP A 88 0.69 -13.38 -19.24
C ASP A 88 0.46 -11.98 -18.68
N ASN A 89 0.97 -11.71 -17.49
CA ASN A 89 0.84 -10.41 -16.82
C ASN A 89 -0.57 -10.05 -16.33
N ALA A 90 -1.57 -10.94 -16.40
CA ALA A 90 -2.89 -10.72 -15.79
C ALA A 90 -2.83 -10.43 -14.27
N TYR A 91 -1.74 -10.80 -13.60
CA TYR A 91 -1.49 -10.43 -12.20
C TYR A 91 -1.33 -8.91 -11.97
N HIS A 92 -1.25 -8.08 -13.02
CA HIS A 92 -1.30 -6.62 -12.91
C HIS A 92 -2.74 -6.07 -12.89
N ASP A 93 -3.74 -6.89 -13.23
CA ASP A 93 -5.15 -6.54 -13.32
C ASP A 93 -5.88 -6.77 -11.99
N TYR A 94 -5.19 -6.54 -10.87
CA TYR A 94 -5.75 -6.73 -9.54
C TYR A 94 -6.75 -5.62 -9.17
N PRO A 95 -7.74 -5.94 -8.32
CA PRO A 95 -8.68 -4.95 -7.80
C PRO A 95 -8.08 -4.14 -6.65
N VAL A 96 -8.44 -2.86 -6.58
CA VAL A 96 -8.13 -1.95 -5.46
C VAL A 96 -9.44 -1.37 -4.95
N LEU A 97 -9.81 -1.69 -3.71
CA LEU A 97 -11.06 -1.30 -3.07
C LEU A 97 -10.89 0.00 -2.28
N THR A 98 -11.89 0.87 -2.34
CA THR A 98 -12.03 2.06 -1.49
C THR A 98 -13.50 2.32 -1.21
N GLN A 99 -13.79 3.19 -0.24
CA GLN A 99 -15.11 3.77 -0.05
C GLN A 99 -15.20 5.17 -0.67
N LEU A 100 -16.29 5.45 -1.39
CA LEU A 100 -16.61 6.77 -1.95
C LEU A 100 -17.29 7.65 -0.89
N GLY A 101 -17.26 8.98 -1.08
CA GLY A 101 -17.89 9.92 -0.14
C GLY A 101 -19.41 9.76 0.06
N ASP A 102 -20.11 9.09 -0.85
CA ASP A 102 -21.54 8.77 -0.73
C ASP A 102 -21.77 7.44 0.05
N GLY A 103 -20.71 6.83 0.55
CA GLY A 103 -20.70 5.56 1.28
C GLY A 103 -20.67 4.32 0.39
N ARG A 104 -20.78 4.44 -0.95
CA ARG A 104 -20.65 3.28 -1.85
C ARG A 104 -19.23 2.77 -1.88
N LEU A 105 -19.08 1.46 -2.01
CA LEU A 105 -17.79 0.85 -2.28
C LEU A 105 -17.47 0.97 -3.76
N ALA A 106 -16.19 1.20 -4.07
CA ALA A 106 -15.67 1.25 -5.42
C ALA A 106 -14.45 0.35 -5.54
N VAL A 107 -14.39 -0.41 -6.64
CA VAL A 107 -13.19 -1.16 -7.02
C VAL A 107 -12.61 -0.55 -8.29
N PHE A 108 -11.33 -0.21 -8.23
CA PHE A 108 -10.55 0.22 -9.38
C PHE A 108 -9.71 -0.94 -9.89
N ARG A 109 -9.62 -1.10 -11.20
CA ARG A 109 -8.77 -2.10 -11.84
C ARG A 109 -8.22 -1.57 -13.13
N ALA A 110 -6.90 -1.60 -13.29
CA ALA A 110 -6.29 -1.35 -14.59
C ALA A 110 -6.38 -2.62 -15.45
N THR A 111 -6.78 -2.50 -16.70
CA THR A 111 -6.45 -3.49 -17.73
C THR A 111 -5.03 -3.18 -18.18
N HIS A 112 -4.07 -4.06 -17.87
CA HIS A 112 -2.65 -3.78 -18.01
C HIS A 112 -2.31 -3.07 -19.33
N THR A 113 -1.71 -1.88 -19.22
CA THR A 113 -1.27 -1.00 -20.33
C THR A 113 -2.36 -0.57 -21.32
N THR A 114 -3.64 -0.69 -20.96
CA THR A 114 -4.76 -0.44 -21.89
C THR A 114 -5.75 0.57 -21.34
N SER A 115 -6.37 0.29 -20.19
CA SER A 115 -7.48 1.10 -19.69
C SER A 115 -7.64 0.98 -18.18
N LEU A 116 -8.48 1.85 -17.62
CA LEU A 116 -8.82 1.88 -16.21
C LEU A 116 -10.32 1.68 -16.04
N GLN A 117 -10.69 0.71 -15.21
CA GLN A 117 -12.07 0.30 -14.95
C GLN A 117 -12.47 0.72 -13.53
N LEU A 118 -13.70 1.18 -13.39
CA LEU A 118 -14.37 1.43 -12.12
C LEU A 118 -15.59 0.51 -12.01
N TYR A 119 -15.63 -0.24 -10.91
CA TYR A 119 -16.79 -1.01 -10.47
C TYR A 119 -17.38 -0.32 -9.25
N THR A 120 -18.69 -0.11 -9.22
CA THR A 120 -19.37 0.59 -8.11
C THR A 120 -20.46 -0.29 -7.52
N ALA A 121 -20.49 -0.37 -6.20
CA ALA A 121 -21.53 -1.07 -5.46
C ALA A 121 -22.91 -0.45 -5.75
N PRO A 122 -23.97 -1.28 -5.82
CA PRO A 122 -25.32 -0.80 -6.13
C PRO A 122 -25.89 0.15 -5.05
N ALA A 123 -25.52 -0.08 -3.79
CA ALA A 123 -26.00 0.69 -2.65
C ALA A 123 -24.84 1.12 -1.73
N PRO A 124 -24.98 2.27 -1.04
CA PRO A 124 -24.02 2.67 -0.01
C PRO A 124 -23.82 1.57 1.04
N ARG A 125 -22.56 1.36 1.44
CA ARG A 125 -22.15 0.50 2.57
C ARG A 125 -22.59 -0.97 2.45
N SER A 126 -22.82 -1.43 1.23
CA SER A 126 -23.27 -2.78 0.93
C SER A 126 -22.51 -3.34 -0.25
N ILE A 127 -22.27 -4.66 -0.21
CA ILE A 127 -21.70 -5.42 -1.33
C ILE A 127 -22.78 -6.19 -2.11
N THR A 128 -24.02 -6.23 -1.60
CA THR A 128 -25.11 -7.03 -2.13
C THR A 128 -25.74 -6.38 -3.35
N GLY A 129 -26.00 -7.19 -4.37
CA GLY A 129 -26.66 -6.78 -5.61
C GLY A 129 -25.68 -6.68 -6.79
N THR A 130 -26.17 -6.14 -7.90
CA THR A 130 -25.39 -6.04 -9.14
C THR A 130 -24.50 -4.80 -9.13
N TRP A 131 -23.20 -5.01 -9.23
CA TRP A 131 -22.23 -3.93 -9.38
C TRP A 131 -22.27 -3.38 -10.81
N THR A 132 -22.11 -2.07 -10.95
CA THR A 132 -21.97 -1.43 -12.28
C THR A 132 -20.50 -1.33 -12.65
N ALA A 133 -20.15 -1.55 -13.92
CA ALA A 133 -18.80 -1.39 -14.43
C ALA A 133 -18.74 -0.31 -15.51
N ARG A 134 -17.66 0.49 -15.54
CA ARG A 134 -17.35 1.39 -16.67
C ARG A 134 -15.85 1.59 -16.84
N THR A 135 -15.44 1.83 -18.08
CA THR A 135 -14.10 2.36 -18.37
C THR A 135 -14.07 3.85 -18.07
N ILE A 136 -13.10 4.28 -17.27
CA ILE A 136 -12.93 5.69 -16.85
C ILE A 136 -11.69 6.35 -17.46
N SER A 137 -10.78 5.56 -18.05
CA SER A 137 -9.65 6.06 -18.83
C SER A 137 -9.14 4.98 -19.78
N THR A 138 -8.53 5.40 -20.90
CA THR A 138 -7.80 4.53 -21.85
C THR A 138 -6.34 4.98 -21.99
N ASP A 139 -5.84 5.74 -21.02
CA ASP A 139 -4.49 6.31 -21.01
C ASP A 139 -3.47 5.28 -20.50
N ARG A 140 -3.41 4.11 -21.16
CA ARG A 140 -2.40 3.04 -20.98
C ARG A 140 -2.00 2.79 -19.52
N ASN A 141 -3.00 2.67 -18.64
CA ASN A 141 -2.86 2.69 -17.20
C ASN A 141 -2.39 1.32 -16.64
N THR A 142 -1.67 1.35 -15.52
CA THR A 142 -1.39 0.21 -14.64
C THR A 142 -1.28 0.69 -13.19
N TYR A 143 -1.56 -0.19 -12.20
CA TYR A 143 -1.41 0.08 -10.77
C TYR A 143 -2.29 1.25 -10.29
N PRO A 144 -3.62 1.07 -10.21
CA PRO A 144 -4.49 2.13 -9.75
C PRO A 144 -4.30 2.39 -8.25
N GLU A 145 -4.09 3.64 -7.87
CA GLU A 145 -3.92 4.06 -6.49
C GLU A 145 -4.91 5.20 -6.18
N PRO A 146 -6.17 4.87 -5.80
CA PRO A 146 -7.19 5.85 -5.50
C PRO A 146 -6.95 6.51 -4.14
N VAL A 147 -7.23 7.80 -4.04
CA VAL A 147 -7.34 8.57 -2.81
C VAL A 147 -8.68 9.29 -2.82
N VAL A 148 -9.54 8.97 -1.85
CA VAL A 148 -10.87 9.58 -1.71
C VAL A 148 -10.85 10.61 -0.58
N THR A 149 -11.40 11.79 -0.83
CA THR A 149 -11.61 12.82 0.20
C THR A 149 -12.92 13.53 -0.07
N GLY A 150 -13.93 13.27 0.77
CA GLY A 150 -15.30 13.69 0.51
C GLY A 150 -15.78 13.17 -0.86
N ASN A 151 -16.23 14.07 -1.73
CA ASN A 151 -16.73 13.72 -3.06
C ASN A 151 -15.62 13.62 -4.12
N THR A 152 -14.39 13.98 -3.76
CA THR A 152 -13.25 14.02 -4.67
C THR A 152 -12.49 12.70 -4.66
N ILE A 153 -12.12 12.24 -5.85
CA ILE A 153 -11.25 11.09 -6.06
C ILE A 153 -10.03 11.57 -6.84
N HIS A 154 -8.84 11.41 -6.28
CA HIS A 154 -7.59 11.50 -7.03
C HIS A 154 -7.14 10.06 -7.31
N LEU A 155 -7.12 9.68 -8.59
CA LEU A 155 -6.75 8.33 -8.98
C LEU A 155 -5.43 8.36 -9.73
N PHE A 156 -4.39 7.91 -9.05
CA PHE A 156 -3.04 7.84 -9.57
C PHE A 156 -2.78 6.51 -10.27
N TYR A 157 -1.87 6.50 -11.24
CA TYR A 157 -1.49 5.29 -11.97
C TYR A 157 -0.14 5.45 -12.68
N SER A 158 0.52 4.32 -12.90
CA SER A 158 1.66 4.21 -13.81
C SER A 158 1.17 4.28 -15.26
N HIS A 159 1.81 5.10 -16.08
CA HIS A 159 1.52 5.25 -17.50
C HIS A 159 2.62 4.59 -18.35
N ASN A 160 2.22 3.65 -19.21
CA ASN A 160 3.16 2.86 -20.01
C ASN A 160 3.20 3.34 -21.46
N THR A 161 4.27 4.04 -21.83
CA THR A 161 4.46 4.55 -23.20
C THR A 161 5.28 3.64 -24.09
N ASP A 162 6.25 2.91 -23.54
CA ASP A 162 7.27 2.19 -24.28
C ASP A 162 7.85 1.03 -23.44
N LEU A 163 7.79 -0.20 -23.97
CA LEU A 163 8.30 -1.40 -23.31
C LEU A 163 9.68 -1.84 -23.83
N SER A 164 10.14 -1.34 -24.98
CA SER A 164 11.45 -1.69 -25.56
C SER A 164 12.56 -0.77 -25.03
N HIS A 165 12.25 0.51 -24.80
CA HIS A 165 13.08 1.44 -24.04
C HIS A 165 12.30 1.93 -22.82
N PRO A 166 12.28 1.14 -21.72
CA PRO A 166 11.38 1.35 -20.60
C PRO A 166 11.40 2.80 -20.12
N TYR A 167 10.27 3.48 -20.28
CA TYR A 167 10.03 4.83 -19.82
C TYR A 167 8.59 4.91 -19.35
N ARG A 168 8.40 5.25 -18.08
CA ARG A 168 7.09 5.30 -17.43
C ARG A 168 6.97 6.58 -16.63
N THR A 169 5.93 7.34 -16.92
CA THR A 169 5.53 8.49 -16.12
C THR A 169 4.46 8.07 -15.12
N TYR A 170 4.29 8.86 -14.08
CA TYR A 170 3.21 8.68 -13.12
C TYR A 170 2.17 9.77 -13.33
N LYS A 171 0.91 9.38 -13.46
CA LYS A 171 -0.18 10.23 -13.88
C LYS A 171 -1.35 10.14 -12.90
N MET A 172 -2.28 11.06 -13.05
CA MET A 172 -3.51 11.13 -12.26
C MET A 172 -4.68 11.57 -13.12
N ILE A 173 -5.85 11.01 -12.85
CA ILE A 173 -7.15 11.58 -13.21
C ILE A 173 -7.93 11.94 -11.95
N LYS A 174 -8.80 12.93 -12.04
CA LYS A 174 -9.57 13.45 -10.89
C LYS A 174 -11.05 13.38 -11.17
N SER A 175 -11.83 12.98 -10.16
CA SER A 175 -13.27 13.16 -10.12
C SER A 175 -13.66 14.04 -8.93
N THR A 176 -14.73 14.83 -9.06
CA THR A 176 -15.27 15.68 -7.98
C THR A 176 -16.74 15.36 -7.65
N ASP A 177 -17.29 14.31 -8.25
CA ASP A 177 -18.70 13.93 -8.21
C ASP A 177 -18.88 12.44 -7.93
N HIS A 178 -18.04 11.89 -7.03
CA HIS A 178 -18.03 10.46 -6.67
C HIS A 178 -17.73 9.52 -7.85
N GLY A 179 -16.86 9.95 -8.76
CA GLY A 179 -16.40 9.14 -9.88
C GLY A 179 -17.32 9.17 -11.09
N ARG A 180 -18.39 9.98 -11.12
CA ARG A 180 -19.33 10.02 -12.26
C ARG A 180 -18.67 10.62 -13.50
N THR A 181 -17.92 11.70 -13.34
CA THR A 181 -17.09 12.32 -14.38
C THR A 181 -15.62 12.35 -13.97
N TRP A 182 -14.74 12.41 -14.97
CA TRP A 182 -13.29 12.35 -14.80
C TRP A 182 -12.60 13.43 -15.63
N SER A 183 -11.55 14.03 -15.07
CA SER A 183 -10.67 14.95 -15.79
C SER A 183 -9.87 14.23 -16.87
N ALA A 184 -9.29 15.01 -17.78
CA ALA A 184 -8.19 14.51 -18.61
C ALA A 184 -7.02 14.04 -17.72
N PRO A 185 -6.22 13.05 -18.19
CA PRO A 185 -4.97 12.67 -17.57
C PRO A 185 -4.02 13.85 -17.37
N ARG A 186 -3.41 13.91 -16.18
CA ARG A 186 -2.36 14.86 -15.85
C ARG A 186 -1.11 14.09 -15.40
N THR A 187 0.04 14.43 -15.97
CA THR A 187 1.34 13.95 -15.47
C THR A 187 1.65 14.57 -14.11
N ILE A 188 2.13 13.75 -13.18
CA ILE A 188 2.49 14.13 -11.81
C ILE A 188 3.99 13.95 -11.59
N ILE A 189 4.58 12.89 -12.15
CA ILE A 189 6.01 12.62 -12.09
C ILE A 189 6.49 12.24 -13.49
N ASP A 190 7.52 12.93 -13.95
CA ASP A 190 8.23 12.65 -15.19
C ASP A 190 9.73 12.82 -14.99
N SER A 191 10.40 11.71 -14.68
CA SER A 191 11.86 11.69 -14.49
C SER A 191 12.65 11.99 -15.76
N GLY A 192 12.00 12.07 -16.92
CA GLY A 192 12.66 12.00 -18.22
C GLY A 192 13.35 10.66 -18.46
N ARG A 193 14.03 10.56 -19.61
CA ARG A 193 14.91 9.43 -19.94
C ARG A 193 16.32 9.73 -19.43
N THR A 194 16.88 8.83 -18.63
CA THR A 194 18.23 8.97 -18.06
C THR A 194 19.26 8.12 -18.82
N ALA A 195 20.52 8.53 -18.77
CA ALA A 195 21.62 7.78 -19.42
C ALA A 195 21.83 6.39 -18.80
N ASP A 196 21.61 6.26 -17.49
CA ASP A 196 21.67 4.98 -16.77
C ASP A 196 20.40 4.12 -16.94
N ARG A 197 19.41 4.61 -17.70
CA ARG A 197 18.15 3.95 -18.07
C ARG A 197 17.19 3.63 -16.91
N TYR A 198 17.40 4.22 -15.73
CA TYR A 198 16.42 4.19 -14.64
C TYR A 198 15.34 5.26 -14.88
N ALA A 199 14.44 4.99 -15.83
CA ALA A 199 13.46 5.96 -16.35
C ALA A 199 12.00 5.49 -16.16
N GLU A 200 11.76 4.50 -15.30
CA GLU A 200 10.42 4.04 -14.97
C GLU A 200 10.03 4.48 -13.56
N VAL A 201 9.03 5.36 -13.44
CA VAL A 201 8.47 5.72 -12.13
C VAL A 201 7.60 4.57 -11.63
N TYR A 202 7.99 3.96 -10.53
CA TYR A 202 7.23 2.93 -9.82
C TYR A 202 6.80 3.43 -8.46
N ALA A 203 5.54 3.85 -8.36
CA ALA A 203 4.93 4.18 -7.08
C ALA A 203 4.57 2.90 -6.29
N PHE A 204 4.73 2.99 -4.98
CA PHE A 204 4.47 1.91 -4.04
C PHE A 204 3.42 2.28 -2.98
N GLY A 205 3.21 3.58 -2.75
CA GLY A 205 2.22 4.06 -1.79
C GLY A 205 1.77 5.49 -2.09
N VAL A 206 0.47 5.71 -1.85
CA VAL A 206 -0.18 7.01 -1.82
C VAL A 206 -0.92 7.16 -0.49
N THR A 207 -0.63 8.23 0.25
CA THR A 207 -1.25 8.45 1.56
C THR A 207 -1.76 9.88 1.67
N GLN A 208 -2.99 10.07 2.15
CA GLN A 208 -3.59 11.39 2.31
C GLN A 208 -3.62 11.83 3.77
N ARG A 209 -3.32 13.11 4.01
CA ARG A 209 -3.64 13.78 5.27
C ARG A 209 -3.70 15.28 5.09
N ASN A 210 -4.70 15.93 5.69
CA ASN A 210 -4.83 17.39 5.78
C ASN A 210 -4.66 18.10 4.43
N GLY A 211 -5.33 17.60 3.39
CA GLY A 211 -5.28 18.20 2.06
C GLY A 211 -4.00 17.94 1.27
N ARG A 212 -3.09 17.09 1.76
CA ARG A 212 -1.88 16.65 1.05
C ARG A 212 -1.96 15.18 0.73
N ILE A 213 -1.52 14.81 -0.47
CA ILE A 213 -1.36 13.41 -0.90
C ILE A 213 0.13 13.14 -1.09
N TYR A 214 0.71 12.35 -0.20
CA TYR A 214 2.11 11.94 -0.24
C TYR A 214 2.27 10.77 -1.20
N LEU A 215 3.25 10.87 -2.09
CA LEU A 215 3.60 9.86 -3.08
C LEU A 215 4.96 9.30 -2.70
N THR A 216 5.10 7.97 -2.74
CA THR A 216 6.38 7.28 -2.56
C THR A 216 6.66 6.40 -3.76
N TRP A 217 7.85 6.57 -4.35
CA TRP A 217 8.25 5.84 -5.54
C TRP A 217 9.74 5.53 -5.56
N SER A 218 10.10 4.59 -6.44
CA SER A 218 11.48 4.31 -6.85
C SER A 218 11.60 4.47 -8.37
N MET A 219 12.84 4.62 -8.85
CA MET A 219 13.13 4.56 -10.29
C MET A 219 13.52 3.14 -10.68
N HIS A 220 12.83 2.54 -11.64
CA HIS A 220 13.12 1.20 -12.15
C HIS A 220 13.65 1.25 -13.59
N GLY A 221 14.12 0.09 -14.06
CA GLY A 221 14.63 -0.11 -15.40
C GLY A 221 16.11 -0.48 -15.34
N GLY A 222 16.94 0.36 -15.96
CA GLY A 222 18.39 0.22 -15.94
C GLY A 222 18.97 -0.59 -17.11
N PRO A 223 20.24 -0.98 -17.06
CA PRO A 223 20.93 -1.67 -18.15
C PRO A 223 20.29 -3.01 -18.56
N LYS A 224 19.57 -3.65 -17.63
CA LYS A 224 18.88 -4.93 -17.84
C LYS A 224 17.49 -4.78 -18.47
N GLY A 225 17.06 -3.56 -18.80
CA GLY A 225 15.76 -3.28 -19.42
C GLY A 225 14.62 -3.18 -18.42
N HIS A 226 13.39 -3.42 -18.91
CA HIS A 226 12.15 -3.18 -18.17
C HIS A 226 12.14 -3.91 -16.82
N ASN A 227 11.98 -3.15 -15.72
CA ASN A 227 12.00 -3.68 -14.36
C ASN A 227 13.24 -4.55 -14.03
N GLY A 228 14.34 -4.36 -14.75
CA GLY A 228 15.57 -5.13 -14.61
C GLY A 228 16.44 -4.69 -13.42
N GLY A 229 16.08 -3.58 -12.80
CA GLY A 229 16.81 -2.90 -11.73
C GLY A 229 15.90 -1.90 -11.01
N GLY A 230 16.23 -1.54 -9.77
CA GLY A 230 15.63 -0.43 -9.02
C GLY A 230 16.70 0.51 -8.46
N LYS A 231 16.37 1.79 -8.27
CA LYS A 231 17.28 2.81 -7.75
C LYS A 231 16.53 3.89 -6.99
N ASN A 232 17.05 4.19 -5.80
CA ASN A 232 16.65 5.22 -4.86
C ASN A 232 15.18 5.14 -4.41
N ILE A 233 14.86 5.83 -3.32
CA ILE A 233 13.48 6.03 -2.86
C ILE A 233 13.23 7.53 -2.73
N TYR A 234 12.09 7.98 -3.24
CA TYR A 234 11.71 9.39 -3.34
C TYR A 234 10.36 9.64 -2.67
N VAL A 235 10.19 10.86 -2.14
CA VAL A 235 8.96 11.32 -1.49
C VAL A 235 8.69 12.77 -1.90
N ALA A 236 7.45 13.02 -2.31
CA ALA A 236 6.87 14.34 -2.57
C ALA A 236 5.39 14.31 -2.19
N TYR A 237 4.74 15.47 -2.15
CA TYR A 237 3.29 15.51 -1.99
C TYR A 237 2.62 16.43 -3.00
N LEU A 238 1.40 16.04 -3.40
CA LEU A 238 0.45 16.89 -4.09
C LEU A 238 -0.36 17.67 -3.04
N ASP A 239 -0.36 18.99 -3.12
CA ASP A 239 -1.33 19.82 -2.42
C ASP A 239 -2.66 19.79 -3.17
N THR A 240 -3.73 19.29 -2.53
CA THR A 240 -5.03 19.09 -3.20
C THR A 240 -5.79 20.38 -3.44
N ALA A 241 -5.44 21.46 -2.74
CA ALA A 241 -6.04 22.78 -2.91
C ALA A 241 -5.49 23.50 -4.16
N SER A 242 -4.17 23.65 -4.25
CA SER A 242 -3.53 24.28 -5.41
C SER A 242 -3.34 23.34 -6.60
N GLY A 243 -3.31 22.03 -6.34
CA GLY A 243 -2.87 21.04 -7.31
C GLY A 243 -1.36 21.06 -7.57
N GLY A 244 -0.55 21.75 -6.76
CA GLY A 244 0.91 21.82 -6.90
C GLY A 244 1.64 20.65 -6.25
N MET A 245 2.83 20.33 -6.77
CA MET A 245 3.75 19.34 -6.22
C MET A 245 4.76 20.03 -5.29
N HIS A 246 5.11 19.38 -4.19
CA HIS A 246 6.02 19.89 -3.18
C HIS A 246 6.97 18.81 -2.65
N THR A 247 8.16 19.22 -2.23
CA THR A 247 9.05 18.35 -1.44
C THR A 247 8.43 18.01 -0.09
N ALA A 248 8.98 17.04 0.63
CA ALA A 248 8.57 16.75 2.02
C ALA A 248 8.61 18.00 2.93
N GLY A 249 9.57 18.91 2.70
CA GLY A 249 9.72 20.18 3.43
C GLY A 249 8.82 21.32 2.95
N GLY A 250 8.00 21.09 1.92
CA GLY A 250 7.04 22.06 1.41
C GLY A 250 7.55 23.01 0.32
N ALA A 251 8.81 22.87 -0.10
CA ALA A 251 9.32 23.65 -1.24
C ALA A 251 8.56 23.27 -2.52
N THR A 252 8.18 24.27 -3.32
CA THR A 252 7.42 24.06 -4.56
C THR A 252 8.26 23.35 -5.62
N LEU A 253 7.63 22.41 -6.32
CA LEU A 253 8.14 21.68 -7.48
C LEU A 253 7.30 21.99 -8.74
N GLY A 254 6.43 23.01 -8.69
CA GLY A 254 5.50 23.31 -9.77
C GLY A 254 4.36 22.29 -9.87
N THR A 255 3.97 21.89 -11.09
CA THR A 255 2.84 20.98 -11.32
C THR A 255 3.24 19.53 -11.62
N VAL A 256 4.53 19.27 -11.84
CA VAL A 256 5.10 17.95 -12.17
C VAL A 256 6.46 17.86 -11.48
N VAL A 257 6.77 16.73 -10.87
CA VAL A 257 8.15 16.45 -10.45
C VAL A 257 8.93 16.00 -11.68
N ASP A 258 9.84 16.84 -12.16
CA ASP A 258 10.66 16.55 -13.33
C ASP A 258 12.05 15.98 -12.99
N ALA A 259 12.89 15.77 -14.01
CA ALA A 259 14.26 15.27 -13.84
C ALA A 259 15.12 16.18 -12.93
N ALA A 260 14.94 17.50 -12.99
CA ALA A 260 15.69 18.47 -12.18
C ALA A 260 15.21 18.51 -10.72
N ASP A 261 14.02 17.98 -10.45
CA ASP A 261 13.44 17.90 -9.10
C ASP A 261 13.75 16.60 -8.36
N LEU A 262 14.20 15.54 -9.04
CA LEU A 262 14.42 14.22 -8.44
C LEU A 262 15.35 14.27 -7.22
N ASP A 263 16.46 15.00 -7.29
CA ASP A 263 17.39 15.11 -6.17
C ASP A 263 16.77 15.82 -4.94
N LYS A 264 15.80 16.72 -5.15
CA LYS A 264 15.08 17.43 -4.08
C LYS A 264 14.06 16.54 -3.36
N THR A 265 13.66 15.44 -3.98
CA THR A 265 12.64 14.50 -3.47
C THR A 265 13.26 13.20 -2.98
N ARG A 266 14.55 12.95 -3.24
CA ARG A 266 15.25 11.73 -2.83
C ARG A 266 15.39 11.66 -1.32
N VAL A 267 14.96 10.53 -0.76
CA VAL A 267 15.11 10.19 0.67
C VAL A 267 16.23 9.19 0.88
N VAL A 268 16.31 8.17 0.02
CA VAL A 268 17.27 7.07 0.15
C VAL A 268 18.04 6.92 -1.14
N THR A 269 19.37 6.84 -1.03
CA THR A 269 20.24 6.45 -2.13
C THR A 269 20.49 4.94 -2.05
N THR A 270 20.24 4.21 -3.13
CA THR A 270 20.54 2.78 -3.22
C THR A 270 21.61 2.50 -4.27
N ASN A 271 22.28 1.35 -4.16
CA ASN A 271 23.26 0.90 -5.14
C ASN A 271 22.70 -0.30 -5.93
N PRO A 272 22.25 -0.11 -7.18
CA PRO A 272 21.70 -1.21 -7.98
C PRO A 272 22.72 -2.29 -8.36
N ALA A 273 24.03 -2.03 -8.17
CA ALA A 273 25.08 -3.01 -8.44
C ALA A 273 25.41 -3.89 -7.21
N ASP A 274 24.95 -3.53 -6.02
CA ASP A 274 25.21 -4.25 -4.78
C ASP A 274 23.94 -4.98 -4.31
N LEU A 275 23.63 -6.11 -4.94
CA LEU A 275 22.44 -6.91 -4.66
C LEU A 275 22.81 -8.39 -4.42
N PRO A 276 22.06 -9.11 -3.58
CA PRO A 276 22.14 -10.57 -3.49
C PRO A 276 21.86 -11.22 -4.84
N ALA A 277 22.39 -12.44 -5.03
CA ALA A 277 22.04 -13.26 -6.18
C ALA A 277 20.51 -13.46 -6.27
N GLY A 278 19.96 -13.32 -7.48
CA GLY A 278 18.53 -13.48 -7.74
C GLY A 278 17.64 -12.29 -7.38
N LYS A 279 18.19 -11.19 -6.85
CA LYS A 279 17.48 -9.93 -6.61
C LYS A 279 17.74 -8.91 -7.72
N THR A 280 16.71 -8.13 -8.05
CA THR A 280 16.78 -7.06 -9.07
C THR A 280 16.52 -5.67 -8.50
N LEU A 281 15.81 -5.56 -7.38
CA LEU A 281 15.46 -4.27 -6.77
C LEU A 281 16.14 -4.18 -5.40
N PRO A 282 16.85 -3.09 -5.06
CA PRO A 282 17.47 -2.94 -3.73
C PRO A 282 16.46 -2.74 -2.60
N GLU A 283 15.26 -2.26 -2.92
CA GLU A 283 14.20 -1.95 -1.97
C GLU A 283 12.99 -2.87 -2.08
N GLU A 284 12.22 -2.95 -1.00
CA GLU A 284 10.96 -3.69 -0.92
C GLU A 284 9.87 -2.77 -0.34
N ASN A 285 8.82 -2.54 -1.13
CA ASN A 285 7.58 -1.85 -0.76
C ASN A 285 7.75 -0.54 0.05
N PRO A 286 8.50 0.45 -0.42
CA PRO A 286 8.63 1.72 0.29
C PRO A 286 7.27 2.45 0.39
N VAL A 287 6.87 2.86 1.60
CA VAL A 287 5.62 3.60 1.86
C VAL A 287 5.88 4.76 2.79
N THR A 288 5.28 5.92 2.52
CA THR A 288 5.32 7.06 3.44
C THR A 288 3.96 7.35 4.04
N VAL A 289 3.92 7.57 5.36
CA VAL A 289 2.73 8.09 6.06
C VAL A 289 3.04 9.37 6.83
N PRO A 290 2.10 10.33 6.86
CA PRO A 290 2.19 11.50 7.72
C PRO A 290 1.66 11.21 9.14
N LEU A 291 2.41 11.63 10.17
CA LEU A 291 2.07 11.47 11.58
C LEU A 291 1.23 12.64 12.13
N GLY A 292 0.69 12.48 13.34
CA GLY A 292 -0.12 13.50 14.01
C GLY A 292 0.60 14.79 14.36
N ASP A 293 1.92 14.75 14.49
CA ASP A 293 2.78 15.90 14.76
C ASP A 293 3.21 16.65 13.49
N GLY A 294 2.74 16.23 12.31
CA GLY A 294 3.12 16.78 11.02
C GLY A 294 4.43 16.25 10.45
N SER A 295 5.16 15.39 11.18
CA SER A 295 6.33 14.67 10.64
C SER A 295 5.89 13.54 9.69
N LEU A 296 6.83 13.03 8.89
CA LEU A 296 6.59 11.89 8.00
C LEU A 296 7.41 10.68 8.45
N VAL A 297 6.91 9.48 8.18
CA VAL A 297 7.67 8.23 8.29
C VAL A 297 7.59 7.48 6.98
N LEU A 298 8.77 7.22 6.39
CA LEU A 298 8.98 6.30 5.28
C LEU A 298 9.46 4.97 5.85
N GLY A 299 8.74 3.88 5.59
CA GLY A 299 9.16 2.52 5.91
C GLY A 299 9.44 1.73 4.65
N TYR A 300 10.50 0.92 4.70
CA TYR A 300 10.95 0.15 3.54
C TYR A 300 11.85 -1.00 3.98
N GLY A 301 11.88 -2.03 3.16
CA GLY A 301 12.94 -3.03 3.17
C GLY A 301 14.08 -2.59 2.28
N VAL A 302 15.31 -2.86 2.69
CA VAL A 302 16.50 -2.65 1.85
C VAL A 302 17.44 -3.83 1.98
N HIS A 303 18.09 -4.21 0.88
CA HIS A 303 19.11 -5.24 0.91
C HIS A 303 20.30 -4.91 0.01
N THR A 304 21.47 -5.40 0.44
CA THR A 304 22.73 -5.39 -0.30
C THR A 304 23.20 -6.83 -0.50
N SER A 305 24.30 -7.06 -1.22
CA SER A 305 24.90 -8.39 -1.33
C SER A 305 25.22 -9.06 0.02
N SER A 306 25.37 -8.27 1.08
CA SER A 306 25.80 -8.70 2.42
C SER A 306 24.82 -8.37 3.55
N SER A 307 23.70 -7.70 3.29
CA SER A 307 22.77 -7.28 4.34
C SER A 307 21.31 -7.25 3.89
N ALA A 308 20.39 -7.46 4.82
CA ALA A 308 18.96 -7.27 4.64
C ALA A 308 18.42 -6.56 5.88
N LYS A 309 17.66 -5.47 5.69
CA LYS A 309 17.19 -4.62 6.78
C LYS A 309 15.77 -4.13 6.54
N ILE A 310 15.05 -3.92 7.63
CA ILE A 310 13.85 -3.08 7.67
C ILE A 310 14.26 -1.73 8.27
N VAL A 311 13.95 -0.65 7.57
CA VAL A 311 14.34 0.71 7.95
C VAL A 311 13.11 1.61 8.00
N LEU A 312 13.06 2.46 9.03
CA LEU A 312 12.10 3.56 9.15
C LEU A 312 12.88 4.88 9.10
N ALA A 313 12.62 5.72 8.10
CA ALA A 313 13.17 7.06 7.95
C ALA A 313 12.11 8.09 8.37
N ARG A 314 12.45 8.99 9.28
CA ARG A 314 11.57 10.08 9.71
C ARG A 314 11.99 11.39 9.09
N PHE A 315 11.03 12.14 8.56
CA PHE A 315 11.21 13.54 8.18
C PHE A 315 10.70 14.46 9.28
N ALA A 316 11.60 15.20 9.94
CA ALA A 316 11.26 16.24 10.90
C ALA A 316 12.31 17.35 10.85
N ASN A 317 11.92 18.60 11.11
CA ASN A 317 12.83 19.75 11.08
C ASN A 317 13.64 19.83 9.76
N ASN A 318 12.96 19.64 8.63
CA ASN A 318 13.54 19.61 7.28
C ASN A 318 14.65 18.57 7.04
N THR A 319 14.73 17.53 7.87
CA THR A 319 15.79 16.51 7.79
C THR A 319 15.20 15.10 7.84
N TRP A 320 15.76 14.20 7.03
CA TRP A 320 15.48 12.77 7.11
C TRP A 320 16.48 12.08 8.06
N THR A 321 15.99 11.29 9.00
CA THR A 321 16.81 10.45 9.90
C THR A 321 16.32 9.01 9.88
N SER A 322 17.22 8.05 9.65
CA SER A 322 16.86 6.63 9.50
C SER A 322 17.19 5.80 10.74
N THR A 323 16.29 4.87 11.08
CA THR A 323 16.45 3.87 12.14
C THR A 323 16.30 2.48 11.54
N THR A 324 17.30 1.61 11.72
CA THR A 324 17.17 0.18 11.39
C THR A 324 16.38 -0.49 12.51
N VAL A 325 15.23 -1.09 12.19
CA VAL A 325 14.35 -1.75 13.18
C VAL A 325 14.41 -3.27 13.14
N ASP A 326 15.00 -3.84 12.07
CA ASP A 326 15.30 -5.26 11.95
C ASP A 326 16.48 -5.46 10.97
N THR A 327 17.39 -6.37 11.27
CA THR A 327 18.57 -6.69 10.43
C THR A 327 18.55 -8.12 9.89
N SER A 328 17.48 -8.87 10.12
CA SER A 328 17.36 -10.26 9.69
C SER A 328 16.71 -10.40 8.31
N THR A 329 15.94 -9.41 7.88
CA THR A 329 15.09 -9.48 6.68
C THR A 329 14.91 -8.10 6.06
N SER A 330 14.57 -8.09 4.77
CA SER A 330 14.16 -6.90 4.02
C SER A 330 12.73 -7.01 3.49
N LEU A 331 11.96 -8.04 3.89
CA LEU A 331 10.64 -8.32 3.32
C LEU A 331 9.53 -7.44 3.92
N PHE A 332 9.72 -6.13 3.85
CA PHE A 332 8.75 -5.13 4.27
C PHE A 332 7.45 -5.22 3.44
N LYS A 333 6.31 -4.93 4.08
CA LYS A 333 5.00 -5.07 3.45
C LYS A 333 4.22 -3.78 3.44
N ASP A 334 4.00 -3.18 4.60
CA ASP A 334 3.19 -1.97 4.73
C ASP A 334 3.44 -1.24 6.06
N LEU A 335 2.97 0.01 6.17
CA LEU A 335 2.90 0.75 7.42
C LEU A 335 1.71 1.70 7.48
N VAL A 336 1.27 1.99 8.69
CA VAL A 336 0.17 2.92 8.96
C VAL A 336 0.48 3.80 10.16
N ALA A 337 0.06 5.07 10.11
CA ALA A 337 0.23 5.99 11.22
C ALA A 337 -0.70 5.65 12.40
N ILE A 338 -0.15 5.64 13.62
CA ILE A 338 -0.89 5.49 14.88
C ILE A 338 -0.50 6.61 15.85
N GLY A 339 -1.31 7.68 15.88
CA GLY A 339 -0.99 8.88 16.67
C GLY A 339 0.32 9.53 16.21
N THR A 340 1.34 9.47 17.07
CA THR A 340 2.71 9.97 16.82
C THR A 340 3.71 8.87 16.45
N GLY A 341 3.25 7.65 16.22
CA GLY A 341 4.06 6.51 15.78
C GLY A 341 3.49 5.85 14.54
N VAL A 342 4.01 4.66 14.23
CA VAL A 342 3.52 3.80 13.16
C VAL A 342 3.41 2.36 13.63
N ASP A 343 2.44 1.65 13.08
CA ASP A 343 2.45 0.19 13.00
C ASP A 343 2.99 -0.19 11.62
N PHE A 344 3.79 -1.24 11.55
CA PHE A 344 4.37 -1.71 10.29
C PHE A 344 4.45 -3.23 10.25
N SER A 345 4.32 -3.78 9.05
CA SER A 345 4.29 -5.22 8.81
C SER A 345 5.44 -5.67 7.90
N TYR A 346 5.98 -6.84 8.19
CA TYR A 346 7.04 -7.46 7.37
C TYR A 346 7.07 -8.98 7.57
N ALA A 347 7.61 -9.70 6.58
CA ALA A 347 7.81 -11.15 6.67
C ALA A 347 9.21 -11.49 7.22
N SER A 348 9.30 -12.58 7.99
CA SER A 348 10.58 -13.14 8.44
C SER A 348 11.45 -13.58 7.26
N ALA A 349 12.76 -13.70 7.48
CA ALA A 349 13.71 -14.10 6.43
C ALA A 349 13.38 -15.48 5.80
N ASP A 350 12.93 -16.42 6.63
CA ASP A 350 12.47 -17.75 6.21
C ASP A 350 11.05 -17.74 5.60
N ARG A 351 10.41 -16.56 5.55
CA ARG A 351 9.06 -16.29 5.05
C ARG A 351 7.95 -16.99 5.82
N LYS A 352 8.23 -17.72 6.90
CA LYS A 352 7.22 -18.49 7.65
C LYS A 352 6.36 -17.65 8.57
N ARG A 353 6.82 -16.44 8.90
CA ARG A 353 6.18 -15.58 9.88
C ARG A 353 5.83 -14.21 9.28
N LEU A 354 4.69 -13.68 9.68
CA LEU A 354 4.30 -12.29 9.45
C LEU A 354 4.37 -11.57 10.80
N LEU A 355 5.17 -10.52 10.84
CA LEU A 355 5.38 -9.70 12.03
C LEU A 355 4.67 -8.35 11.84
N VAL A 356 4.01 -7.88 12.90
CA VAL A 356 3.54 -6.52 13.03
C VAL A 356 4.22 -5.91 14.25
N LYS A 357 4.84 -4.76 14.08
CA LYS A 357 5.52 -4.03 15.15
C LYS A 357 5.01 -2.61 15.23
N SER A 358 5.06 -2.04 16.42
CA SER A 358 4.80 -0.62 16.67
C SER A 358 6.13 0.11 16.87
N TRP A 359 6.25 1.31 16.32
CA TRP A 359 7.42 2.16 16.50
C TRP A 359 7.01 3.62 16.68
N THR A 360 7.63 4.28 17.65
CA THR A 360 7.55 5.74 17.81
C THR A 360 8.93 6.32 17.55
N PRO A 361 9.05 7.46 16.84
CA PRO A 361 10.33 8.11 16.60
C PRO A 361 11.18 8.29 17.86
N GLY A 362 12.43 7.84 17.80
CA GLY A 362 13.38 7.87 18.92
C GLY A 362 13.24 6.69 19.90
N GLY A 363 12.22 5.84 19.75
CA GLY A 363 12.03 4.62 20.52
C GLY A 363 12.47 3.34 19.80
N SER A 364 12.43 2.24 20.52
CA SER A 364 12.61 0.89 19.97
C SER A 364 11.32 0.39 19.33
N ALA A 365 11.43 -0.43 18.28
CA ALA A 365 10.29 -1.14 17.73
C ALA A 365 9.85 -2.25 18.70
N THR A 366 8.55 -2.33 18.97
CA THR A 366 7.95 -3.31 19.89
C THR A 366 7.07 -4.27 19.12
N ALA A 367 7.10 -5.56 19.49
CA ALA A 367 6.26 -6.57 18.85
C ALA A 367 4.79 -6.35 19.20
N LYS A 368 3.93 -6.28 18.18
CA LYS A 368 2.48 -6.21 18.32
C LYS A 368 1.86 -7.57 17.98
N HIS A 369 2.25 -8.13 16.84
CA HIS A 369 1.85 -9.47 16.41
C HIS A 369 3.02 -10.23 15.81
N ASP A 370 3.04 -11.53 16.01
CA ASP A 370 4.03 -12.44 15.45
C ASP A 370 3.34 -13.77 15.15
N LEU A 371 3.06 -14.01 13.87
CA LEU A 371 2.13 -15.04 13.43
C LEU A 371 2.81 -16.01 12.48
N VAL A 372 2.52 -17.30 12.63
CA VAL A 372 2.82 -18.28 11.58
C VAL A 372 1.85 -18.06 10.43
N VAL A 373 2.38 -17.88 9.22
CA VAL A 373 1.56 -17.65 8.03
C VAL A 373 0.83 -18.94 7.67
N PRO A 374 -0.50 -18.91 7.43
CA PRO A 374 -1.29 -20.11 7.12
C PRO A 374 -1.11 -20.55 5.66
N TYR A 375 0.11 -20.91 5.29
CA TYR A 375 0.40 -21.40 3.94
C TYR A 375 -0.38 -22.69 3.65
N SER A 376 -0.98 -22.74 2.46
CA SER A 376 -1.62 -23.94 1.92
C SER A 376 -1.58 -23.93 0.40
N ALA A 377 -2.00 -25.04 -0.22
CA ALA A 377 -2.04 -25.21 -1.69
C ALA A 377 -0.70 -24.91 -2.42
N GLY A 378 0.41 -25.18 -1.74
CA GLY A 378 1.78 -24.95 -2.24
C GLY A 378 2.30 -23.52 -2.08
N ALA A 379 1.56 -22.62 -1.42
CA ALA A 379 2.08 -21.29 -1.12
C ALA A 379 3.33 -21.35 -0.22
N ASP A 380 4.28 -20.46 -0.47
CA ASP A 380 5.59 -20.40 0.21
C ASP A 380 5.99 -18.98 0.64
N THR A 381 5.19 -17.98 0.29
CA THR A 381 5.48 -16.57 0.61
C THR A 381 4.22 -15.73 0.74
N THR A 382 4.30 -14.70 1.57
CA THR A 382 3.32 -13.62 1.65
C THR A 382 3.73 -12.52 0.68
N PHE A 383 2.87 -12.16 -0.27
CA PHE A 383 3.22 -11.12 -1.24
C PHE A 383 2.93 -9.74 -0.69
N TYR A 384 1.66 -9.44 -0.38
CA TYR A 384 1.23 -8.24 0.31
C TYR A 384 0.68 -8.56 1.70
N ALA A 385 0.72 -7.57 2.59
CA ALA A 385 0.13 -7.60 3.92
C ALA A 385 -0.23 -6.15 4.31
N ASN A 386 -1.40 -5.69 3.85
CA ASN A 386 -1.79 -4.29 3.92
C ASN A 386 -2.70 -4.01 5.11
N PHE A 387 -2.48 -2.88 5.77
CA PHE A 387 -3.39 -2.42 6.81
C PHE A 387 -4.76 -2.06 6.22
N VAL A 388 -5.81 -2.34 6.97
CA VAL A 388 -7.18 -2.01 6.57
C VAL A 388 -7.38 -0.50 6.69
N GLU A 389 -7.79 0.13 5.60
CA GLU A 389 -8.09 1.56 5.58
C GLU A 389 -9.17 1.89 6.63
N ASN A 390 -8.98 2.97 7.39
CA ASN A 390 -9.82 3.38 8.53
C ASN A 390 -9.86 2.39 9.71
N ARG A 391 -9.01 1.34 9.73
CA ARG A 391 -8.85 0.43 10.87
C ARG A 391 -7.41 -0.11 10.95
N PRO A 392 -6.46 0.72 11.40
CA PRO A 392 -5.02 0.38 11.41
C PRO A 392 -4.64 -0.77 12.35
N SER A 393 -5.56 -1.25 13.19
CA SER A 393 -5.38 -2.45 14.00
C SER A 393 -5.46 -3.75 13.19
N ASP A 394 -6.06 -3.70 12.00
CA ASP A 394 -6.36 -4.87 11.20
C ASP A 394 -5.50 -4.87 9.93
N LEU A 395 -5.21 -6.06 9.42
CA LEU A 395 -4.39 -6.27 8.23
C LEU A 395 -4.97 -7.38 7.35
N VAL A 396 -4.84 -7.25 6.04
CA VAL A 396 -5.20 -8.27 5.04
C VAL A 396 -3.94 -8.68 4.28
N ALA A 397 -3.72 -9.98 4.15
CA ALA A 397 -2.56 -10.52 3.47
C ALA A 397 -2.93 -11.65 2.52
N ASN A 398 -2.14 -11.82 1.47
CA ASN A 398 -2.23 -12.98 0.59
C ASN A 398 -0.99 -13.86 0.71
N THR A 399 -1.23 -15.14 0.44
CA THR A 399 -0.16 -16.11 0.23
C THR A 399 -0.10 -16.47 -1.25
N ILE A 400 1.08 -16.87 -1.73
CA ILE A 400 1.30 -17.36 -3.09
C ILE A 400 2.43 -18.38 -3.09
N ASP A 401 2.50 -19.17 -4.16
CA ASP A 401 3.71 -19.91 -4.55
C ASP A 401 4.56 -18.98 -5.42
N HIS A 402 5.75 -18.60 -4.96
CA HIS A 402 6.61 -17.68 -5.67
C HIS A 402 6.90 -18.16 -7.10
N GLU A 403 7.20 -19.43 -7.32
CA GLU A 403 7.61 -19.92 -8.63
C GLU A 403 6.47 -19.86 -9.64
N THR A 404 5.29 -20.35 -9.24
CA THR A 404 4.15 -20.50 -10.16
C THR A 404 3.19 -19.31 -10.17
N ARG A 405 3.41 -18.27 -9.34
CA ARG A 405 2.51 -17.12 -9.17
C ARG A 405 2.02 -16.46 -10.46
N LYS A 406 2.88 -16.35 -11.46
CA LYS A 406 2.62 -15.53 -12.65
C LYS A 406 1.73 -16.23 -13.69
N THR A 407 1.69 -17.56 -13.67
CA THR A 407 1.03 -18.40 -14.68
C THR A 407 -0.13 -19.22 -14.11
N ASN A 408 -0.24 -19.34 -12.78
CA ASN A 408 -1.37 -20.02 -12.17
C ASN A 408 -2.55 -19.06 -11.99
N HIS A 409 -3.67 -19.41 -12.63
CA HIS A 409 -4.92 -18.65 -12.59
C HIS A 409 -6.08 -19.46 -12.01
N THR A 410 -5.82 -20.58 -11.32
CA THR A 410 -6.88 -21.51 -10.89
C THR A 410 -7.60 -21.04 -9.63
N GLY A 411 -7.02 -20.11 -8.87
CA GLY A 411 -7.59 -19.60 -7.61
C GLY A 411 -7.44 -20.62 -6.49
N LYS A 412 -6.23 -20.77 -5.95
CA LYS A 412 -5.93 -21.79 -4.94
C LYS A 412 -5.21 -21.26 -3.70
N TRP A 413 -4.78 -20.00 -3.70
CA TRP A 413 -4.01 -19.48 -2.58
C TRP A 413 -4.91 -18.76 -1.57
N PRO A 414 -4.59 -18.88 -0.27
CA PRO A 414 -5.28 -18.12 0.77
C PRO A 414 -5.07 -16.61 0.71
N VAL A 415 -6.17 -15.89 0.98
CA VAL A 415 -6.15 -14.54 1.56
C VAL A 415 -6.63 -14.67 3.00
N PHE A 416 -5.94 -14.06 3.93
CA PHE A 416 -6.26 -14.07 5.34
C PHE A 416 -6.27 -12.65 5.92
N SER A 417 -6.95 -12.48 7.05
CA SER A 417 -6.95 -11.24 7.81
C SER A 417 -6.42 -11.47 9.21
N LEU A 418 -5.72 -10.46 9.72
CA LEU A 418 -5.31 -10.34 11.10
C LEU A 418 -6.15 -9.25 11.76
N ARG A 419 -6.83 -9.57 12.86
CA ARG A 419 -7.61 -8.61 13.66
C ARG A 419 -7.00 -8.46 15.03
N GLY A 420 -6.70 -7.22 15.41
CA GLY A 420 -6.03 -6.85 16.66
C GLY A 420 -6.95 -6.42 17.80
#